data_AF-A0A7Z9WV53-F1
#
_entry.id   AF-A0A7Z9WV53-F1
#
_cell.length_a   1.000
_cell.length_b   1.000
_cell.length_c   1.000
_cell.angle_alpha   90.00
_cell.angle_beta   90.00
_cell.angle_gamma   90.00
#
_symmetry.space_group_name_H-M   'P 1'
#
loop_
_entity.id
_entity.type
_entity.pdbx_description
1 polymer ?
#
loop_
_entity_poly.entity_id
_entity_poly.type
_entity_poly.pdbx_seq_one_letter_code
_entity_poly.pdbx_strand_id
1 'polypeptide(L)' 'TQLSTDGQVLTSGGRVLCVTALGDSVSAAQQRAYEAVAKIHWADEYHRTDIGHRAIAREKQH' A
#
# COMPACT_ATOMS: atom_id res chain seq x y z
N THR A 1 7.42 4.02 -12.27
CA THR A 1 7.76 5.30 -11.61
C THR A 1 8.99 5.87 -12.27
N GLN A 2 9.08 7.19 -12.48
CA GLN A 2 10.20 7.85 -13.15
C GLN A 2 10.64 9.10 -12.37
N LEU A 3 11.91 9.50 -12.51
CA LEU A 3 12.44 10.76 -11.97
C LEU A 3 12.51 11.81 -13.10
N SER A 4 11.99 13.01 -12.88
CA SER A 4 12.13 14.13 -13.83
C SER A 4 13.53 14.75 -13.76
N THR A 5 13.88 15.58 -14.76
CA THR A 5 15.11 16.38 -14.77
C THR A 5 15.20 17.34 -13.58
N ASP A 6 14.04 17.72 -13.03
CA ASP A 6 13.92 18.64 -11.90
C ASP A 6 13.86 17.89 -10.55
N GLY A 7 14.09 16.57 -10.55
CA GLY A 7 14.10 15.73 -9.35
C GLY A 7 12.73 15.31 -8.83
N GLN A 8 11.65 15.52 -9.62
CA GLN A 8 10.29 15.15 -9.22
C GLN A 8 10.01 13.67 -9.50
N VAL A 9 9.33 12.99 -8.58
CA VAL A 9 8.89 11.60 -8.77
C VAL A 9 7.56 11.60 -9.53
N LEU A 10 7.56 10.99 -10.72
CA LEU A 10 6.41 10.95 -11.63
C LEU A 10 5.85 9.53 -11.76
N THR A 11 4.54 9.45 -11.99
CA THR A 11 3.87 8.20 -12.38
C THR A 11 4.36 7.78 -13.78
N SER A 12 4.51 6.47 -14.02
CA SER A 12 4.97 5.95 -15.31
C SER A 12 4.44 4.53 -15.49
N GLY A 13 3.19 4.43 -15.96
CA GLY A 13 2.44 3.19 -16.13
C GLY A 13 1.28 3.02 -15.14
N GLY A 14 0.47 1.96 -15.36
CA GLY A 14 -0.75 1.73 -14.58
C GLY A 14 -0.53 1.24 -13.14
N ARG A 15 0.57 0.54 -12.86
CA ARG A 15 1.00 0.21 -11.50
C ARG A 15 2.22 1.06 -11.14
N VAL A 16 2.06 1.96 -10.18
CA VAL A 16 3.10 2.94 -9.85
C VAL A 16 3.94 2.48 -8.67
N LEU A 17 3.32 2.16 -7.53
CA LEU A 17 4.01 1.79 -6.30
C LEU A 17 3.44 0.52 -5.69
N CYS A 18 4.26 -0.18 -4.91
CA CYS A 18 3.85 -1.26 -4.03
C CYS A 18 4.30 -0.91 -2.60
N VAL A 19 3.35 -0.65 -1.71
CA VAL A 19 3.64 -0.37 -0.30
C VAL A 19 3.58 -1.68 0.48
N THR A 20 4.66 -1.99 1.19
CA THR A 20 4.79 -3.21 2.00
C THR A 20 5.15 -2.82 3.42
N ALA A 21 4.55 -3.48 4.41
CA ALA A 21 4.87 -3.31 5.82
C ALA A 21 5.00 -4.67 6.51
N LEU A 22 5.82 -4.70 7.55
CA LEU A 22 5.99 -5.85 8.44
C LEU A 22 5.24 -5.58 9.76
N GLY A 23 4.70 -6.63 10.37
CA GLY A 23 4.03 -6.60 11.67
C GLY A 23 4.02 -8.00 12.29
N ASP A 24 3.81 -8.07 13.60
CA ASP A 24 3.81 -9.33 14.36
C ASP A 24 2.60 -10.22 14.05
N SER A 25 1.61 -9.68 13.35
CA SER A 25 0.47 -10.40 12.80
C SER A 25 0.11 -9.88 11.41
N VAL A 26 -0.73 -10.62 10.67
CA VAL A 26 -1.18 -10.18 9.34
C VAL A 26 -2.05 -8.94 9.48
N SER A 27 -2.89 -8.87 10.51
CA SER A 27 -3.68 -7.67 10.84
C SER A 27 -2.78 -6.44 11.07
N ALA A 28 -1.71 -6.58 11.86
CA ALA A 28 -0.79 -5.49 12.14
C ALA A 28 0.00 -5.04 10.90
N ALA A 29 0.46 -6.00 10.08
CA ALA A 29 1.15 -5.70 8.83
C ALA A 29 0.22 -4.97 7.83
N GLN A 30 -1.03 -5.42 7.71
CA GLN A 30 -2.03 -4.79 6.85
C GLN A 30 -2.30 -3.34 7.27
N GLN A 31 -2.56 -3.11 8.56
CA GLN A 31 -2.83 -1.78 9.08
C GLN A 31 -1.67 -0.82 8.81
N ARG A 32 -0.43 -1.23 9.10
CA ARG A 32 0.77 -0.41 8.83
C ARG A 32 0.94 -0.11 7.33
N ALA A 33 0.64 -1.07 6.46
CA ALA A 33 0.69 -0.84 5.02
C ALA A 33 -0.30 0.25 4.60
N TYR A 34 -1.55 0.20 5.09
CA TYR A 34 -2.55 1.21 4.78
C TYR A 34 -2.26 2.58 5.41
N GLU A 35 -1.69 2.63 6.61
CA GLU A 35 -1.20 3.87 7.23
C GLU A 35 -0.08 4.54 6.42
N ALA A 36 0.76 3.74 5.77
CA ALA A 36 1.80 4.25 4.87
C ALA A 36 1.22 4.70 3.52
N VAL A 37 0.27 3.96 2.95
CA VAL A 37 -0.46 4.36 1.72
C VAL A 37 -1.20 5.68 1.93
N ALA A 38 -1.84 5.88 3.09
CA ALA A 38 -2.58 7.10 3.44
C ALA A 38 -1.72 8.38 3.53
N LYS A 39 -0.40 8.29 3.32
CA LYS A 39 0.52 9.44 3.26
C LYS A 39 0.92 9.79 1.82
N ILE A 40 0.49 8.99 0.85
CA ILE A 40 0.92 9.07 -0.54
C ILE A 40 -0.30 9.41 -1.39
N HIS A 41 -0.28 10.56 -2.06
CA HIS A 41 -1.41 11.03 -2.86
C HIS A 41 -0.95 11.71 -4.15
N TRP A 42 -1.73 11.50 -5.21
CA TRP A 42 -1.70 12.26 -6.45
C TRP A 42 -3.09 12.17 -7.12
N ALA A 43 -3.32 12.93 -8.19
CA ALA A 43 -4.60 12.90 -8.90
C ALA A 43 -4.89 11.50 -9.47
N ASP A 44 -6.11 11.00 -9.26
CA ASP A 44 -6.57 9.69 -9.74
C ASP A 44 -5.77 8.49 -9.21
N GLU A 45 -5.08 8.64 -8.08
CA GLU A 45 -4.56 7.46 -7.37
C GLU A 45 -5.73 6.59 -6.89
N TYR A 46 -5.57 5.28 -7.02
CA TYR A 46 -6.50 4.33 -6.42
C TYR A 46 -5.74 3.09 -5.97
N HIS A 47 -6.25 2.49 -4.90
CA HIS A 47 -5.75 1.24 -4.36
C HIS A 47 -6.89 0.45 -3.72
N ARG A 48 -6.68 -0.86 -3.57
CA ARG A 48 -7.64 -1.75 -2.89
C ARG A 48 -7.50 -1.61 -1.38
N THR A 49 -8.63 -1.65 -0.67
CA THR A 49 -8.70 -1.58 0.81
C THR A 49 -8.89 -2.94 1.50
N ASP A 50 -8.92 -4.03 0.73
CA ASP A 50 -9.25 -5.39 1.20
C ASP A 50 -8.08 -6.39 1.07
N ILE A 51 -6.85 -5.91 0.87
CA ILE A 51 -5.67 -6.76 0.68
C ILE A 51 -5.38 -7.53 1.97
N GLY A 52 -5.45 -8.87 1.93
CA GLY A 52 -5.17 -9.71 3.10
C GLY A 52 -6.38 -10.05 3.97
N HIS A 53 -7.60 -9.59 3.64
CA HIS A 53 -8.81 -9.82 4.47
C HIS A 53 -9.06 -11.30 4.82
N ARG A 54 -8.80 -12.23 3.89
CA ARG A 54 -8.96 -13.68 4.12
C ARG A 54 -7.97 -14.24 5.14
N ALA A 55 -6.75 -13.71 5.17
CA ALA A 55 -5.74 -14.13 6.12
C ALA A 55 -6.05 -13.59 7.52
N ILE A 56 -6.51 -12.34 7.62
CA ILE A 56 -7.01 -11.74 8.87
C ILE A 56 -8.23 -12.50 9.41
N ALA A 57 -9.16 -12.90 8.53
CA ALA A 57 -10.31 -13.69 8.95
C ALA A 57 -9.88 -15.03 9.59
N ARG A 58 -8.83 -15.69 9.06
CA ARG A 58 -8.26 -16.92 9.63
C ARG A 58 -7.49 -16.67 10.92
N GLU A 59 -6.76 -15.56 11.01
CA GLU A 59 -6.04 -15.14 12.22
C GLU A 59 -6.99 -14.97 13.40
N LYS A 60 -8.18 -14.40 13.18
CA LYS A 60 -9.19 -14.20 14.22
C LYS A 60 -9.96 -15.47 14.63
N GLN A 61 -9.81 -16.57 13.89
CA GLN A 61 -10.50 -17.84 14.16
C GLN A 61 -9.69 -18.79 15.05
N HIS A 62 -8.42 -18.48 15.30
CA HIS A 62 -7.55 -19.19 16.23
C HIS A 62 -7.37 -18.36 17.51
#